data_AF-A0A8D2J8B4-F1
#
_entry.id   AF-A0A8D2J8B4-F1
#
_cell.length_a   1.000
_cell.length_b   1.000
_cell.length_c   1.000
_cell.angle_alpha   90.00
_cell.angle_beta   90.00
_cell.angle_gamma   90.00
#
_symmetry.space_group_name_H-M   'P 1'
#
loop_
_entity.id
_entity.type
_entity.pdbx_description
1 polymer ?
#
loop_
_entity_poly.entity_id
_entity_poly.type
_entity_poly.pdbx_seq_one_letter_code
_entity_poly.pdbx_strand_id
1 'polypeptide(L)'
;LSYSDESRLSNLLRRITREDDRDRRLATVKQLKEFIQQPENKLVLVKQLDNILTAIHDVLNESSKLLQELRQEGACCLGLLCASLSYEAEKIFKWIFSKFSSSTKDEVKLLYLCASYKALETVGEKKAFSSVMQLVMTSLQSILENVDTPELLCKCVKCILLVSRCYPHIFSTNFRVSACCS
;
A
#
# COMPACT_ATOMS: atom_id res chain seq x y z
N LEU A 1 -18.57 21.51 6.34
CA LEU A 1 -17.71 20.87 5.33
C LEU A 1 -17.59 19.34 5.55
N SER A 2 -17.30 18.86 6.78
CA SER A 2 -17.10 17.43 7.13
C SER A 2 -18.15 16.40 6.66
N TYR A 3 -19.46 16.68 6.73
CA TYR A 3 -20.49 15.65 6.48
C TYR A 3 -20.63 15.28 4.99
N SER A 4 -20.46 16.27 4.10
CA SER A 4 -20.55 16.05 2.65
C SER A 4 -19.43 15.12 2.17
N ASP A 5 -18.20 15.35 2.63
CA ASP A 5 -17.04 14.55 2.22
C ASP A 5 -17.07 13.13 2.81
N GLU A 6 -17.55 12.97 4.04
CA GLU A 6 -17.81 11.65 4.64
C GLU A 6 -18.87 10.85 3.84
N SER A 7 -19.95 11.50 3.42
CA SER A 7 -20.98 10.87 2.58
C SER A 7 -20.45 10.51 1.19
N ARG A 8 -19.63 11.38 0.59
CA ARG A 8 -19.00 11.16 -0.72
C ARG A 8 -18.05 9.96 -0.66
N LEU A 9 -17.19 9.90 0.34
CA LEU A 9 -16.29 8.76 0.55
C LEU A 9 -17.08 7.46 0.75
N SER A 10 -18.09 7.47 1.63
CA SER A 10 -18.94 6.29 1.88
C SER A 10 -19.60 5.77 0.60
N ASN A 11 -20.08 6.67 -0.25
CA ASN A 11 -20.65 6.33 -1.55
C ASN A 11 -19.62 5.70 -2.50
N LEU A 12 -18.39 6.22 -2.55
CA LEU A 12 -17.31 5.64 -3.34
C LEU A 12 -16.98 4.22 -2.85
N LEU A 13 -16.77 4.03 -1.55
CA LEU A 13 -16.44 2.72 -0.97
C LEU A 13 -17.55 1.67 -1.23
N ARG A 14 -18.82 2.07 -1.09
CA ARG A 14 -19.97 1.20 -1.38
C ARG A 14 -20.02 0.80 -2.86
N ARG A 15 -19.75 1.71 -3.78
CA ARG A 15 -19.79 1.43 -5.23
C ARG A 15 -18.63 0.55 -5.66
N ILE A 16 -17.44 0.76 -5.11
CA ILE A 16 -16.27 -0.09 -5.40
C ILE A 16 -16.54 -1.55 -5.05
N THR A 17 -17.28 -1.81 -3.96
CA THR A 17 -17.55 -3.16 -3.45
C THR A 17 -18.78 -3.85 -4.04
N ARG A 18 -19.80 -3.09 -4.46
CA ARG A 18 -21.12 -3.66 -4.85
C ARG A 18 -21.53 -3.45 -6.31
N GLU A 19 -20.86 -2.59 -7.05
CA GLU A 19 -21.16 -2.43 -8.48
C GLU A 19 -20.71 -3.67 -9.25
N ASP A 20 -21.54 -4.17 -10.17
CA ASP A 20 -21.22 -5.37 -10.97
C ASP A 20 -20.45 -5.02 -12.24
N ASP A 21 -20.69 -3.83 -12.79
CA ASP A 21 -20.03 -3.36 -14.01
C ASP A 21 -18.56 -2.99 -13.75
N ARG A 22 -17.66 -3.73 -14.40
CA ARG A 22 -16.20 -3.55 -14.23
C ARG A 22 -15.75 -2.13 -14.51
N ASP A 23 -16.21 -1.53 -15.61
CA ASP A 23 -15.68 -0.24 -16.07
C ASP A 23 -16.17 0.89 -15.16
N ARG A 24 -17.41 0.80 -14.65
CA ARG A 24 -17.94 1.70 -13.61
C ARG A 24 -17.23 1.54 -12.28
N ARG A 25 -16.89 0.31 -11.86
CA ARG A 25 -16.08 0.07 -10.66
C ARG A 25 -14.70 0.70 -10.80
N LEU A 26 -14.05 0.49 -11.93
CA LEU A 26 -12.73 1.04 -12.23
C LEU A 26 -12.76 2.57 -12.21
N ALA A 27 -13.77 3.19 -12.83
CA ALA A 27 -13.97 4.63 -12.74
C ALA A 27 -14.15 5.11 -11.29
N THR A 28 -14.86 4.34 -10.47
CA THR A 28 -15.06 4.67 -9.06
C THR A 28 -13.78 4.55 -8.23
N VAL A 29 -12.94 3.54 -8.48
CA VAL A 29 -11.63 3.42 -7.82
C VAL A 29 -10.70 4.58 -8.22
N LYS A 30 -10.75 5.02 -9.48
CA LYS A 30 -10.02 6.22 -9.94
C LYS A 30 -10.51 7.50 -9.24
N GLN A 31 -11.81 7.64 -9.01
CA GLN A 31 -12.36 8.74 -8.20
C GLN A 31 -11.92 8.67 -6.73
N LEU A 32 -11.83 7.47 -6.14
CA LEU A 32 -11.28 7.29 -4.78
C LEU A 32 -9.82 7.73 -4.72
N LYS A 33 -9.01 7.37 -5.70
CA LYS A 33 -7.62 7.80 -5.80
C LYS A 33 -7.51 9.33 -5.81
N GLU A 34 -8.28 9.99 -6.67
CA GLU A 34 -8.31 11.47 -6.73
C GLU A 34 -8.71 12.06 -5.38
N PHE A 35 -9.72 11.47 -4.71
CA PHE A 35 -10.17 11.89 -3.38
C PHE A 35 -9.07 11.76 -2.32
N ILE A 36 -8.29 10.67 -2.33
CA ILE A 36 -7.18 10.42 -1.41
C ILE A 36 -6.05 11.45 -1.54
N GLN A 37 -5.84 11.98 -2.75
CA GLN A 37 -4.75 12.91 -3.03
C GLN A 37 -5.06 14.35 -2.62
N GLN A 38 -6.32 14.69 -2.38
CA GLN A 38 -6.72 16.04 -1.97
C GLN A 38 -6.37 16.31 -0.49
N PRO A 39 -5.57 17.35 -0.17
CA PRO A 39 -5.14 17.66 1.19
C PRO A 39 -6.29 17.91 2.18
N GLU A 40 -7.39 18.52 1.72
CA GLU A 40 -8.58 18.84 2.50
C GLU A 40 -9.32 17.60 3.02
N ASN A 41 -9.16 16.46 2.34
CA ASN A 41 -9.83 15.20 2.70
C ASN A 41 -9.12 14.43 3.82
N LYS A 42 -7.91 14.84 4.23
CA LYS A 42 -7.08 14.10 5.21
C LYS A 42 -7.83 13.73 6.49
N LEU A 43 -8.60 14.66 7.06
CA LEU A 43 -9.35 14.38 8.30
C LEU A 43 -10.38 13.27 8.11
N VAL A 44 -11.10 13.28 6.99
CA VAL A 44 -12.11 12.26 6.65
C VAL A 44 -11.43 10.92 6.38
N LEU A 45 -10.30 10.92 5.67
CA LEU A 45 -9.52 9.71 5.41
C LEU A 45 -9.02 9.05 6.69
N VAL A 46 -8.55 9.82 7.68
CA VAL A 46 -8.16 9.27 8.99
C VAL A 46 -9.35 8.65 9.71
N LYS A 47 -10.48 9.38 9.79
CA LYS A 47 -11.70 8.88 10.46
C LYS A 47 -12.25 7.58 9.84
N GLN A 48 -12.11 7.43 8.53
CA GLN A 48 -12.66 6.31 7.76
C GLN A 48 -11.59 5.29 7.36
N LEU A 49 -10.39 5.36 7.94
CA LEU A 49 -9.23 4.57 7.52
C LEU A 49 -9.54 3.07 7.46
N ASP A 50 -10.15 2.52 8.50
CA ASP A 50 -10.44 1.07 8.57
C ASP A 50 -11.47 0.64 7.51
N ASN A 51 -12.45 1.50 7.19
CA ASN A 51 -13.42 1.26 6.12
C ASN A 51 -12.76 1.29 4.74
N ILE A 52 -11.84 2.23 4.51
CA ILE A 52 -11.07 2.32 3.26
C ILE A 52 -10.18 1.08 3.10
N LEU A 53 -9.45 0.70 4.16
CA LEU A 53 -8.57 -0.48 4.15
C LEU A 53 -9.35 -1.76 3.85
N THR A 54 -10.55 -1.91 4.43
CA THR A 54 -11.45 -3.04 4.16
C THR A 54 -11.90 -3.06 2.71
N ALA A 55 -12.43 -1.94 2.20
CA ALA A 55 -12.90 -1.88 0.82
C ALA A 55 -11.78 -2.16 -0.20
N ILE A 56 -10.57 -1.64 0.03
CA ILE A 56 -9.41 -1.93 -0.83
C ILE A 56 -8.99 -3.39 -0.69
N HIS A 57 -8.97 -3.95 0.52
CA HIS A 57 -8.66 -5.37 0.74
C HIS A 57 -9.57 -6.27 -0.10
N ASP A 58 -10.87 -6.00 -0.09
CA ASP A 58 -11.86 -6.77 -0.85
C ASP A 58 -11.54 -6.72 -2.35
N VAL A 59 -11.26 -5.52 -2.89
CA VAL A 59 -10.84 -5.35 -4.29
C VAL A 59 -9.59 -6.16 -4.61
N LEU A 60 -8.55 -6.08 -3.78
CA LEU A 60 -7.28 -6.78 -4.03
C LEU A 60 -7.44 -8.31 -4.05
N ASN A 61 -8.41 -8.85 -3.30
CA ASN A 61 -8.66 -10.28 -3.15
C ASN A 61 -9.63 -10.86 -4.18
N GLU A 62 -10.16 -10.03 -5.08
CA GLU A 62 -10.99 -10.51 -6.19
C GLU A 62 -10.22 -11.48 -7.08
N SER A 63 -10.86 -12.62 -7.36
CA SER A 63 -10.20 -13.76 -8.01
C SER A 63 -10.23 -13.69 -9.54
N SER A 64 -11.01 -12.77 -10.13
CA SER A 64 -11.14 -12.66 -11.58
C SER A 64 -9.93 -11.97 -12.20
N LYS A 65 -9.25 -12.65 -13.14
CA LYS A 65 -8.15 -12.05 -13.92
C LYS A 65 -8.59 -10.84 -14.75
N LEU A 66 -9.87 -10.77 -15.13
CA LEU A 66 -10.44 -9.62 -15.86
C LEU A 66 -10.44 -8.32 -15.03
N LEU A 67 -10.22 -8.44 -13.72
CA LEU A 67 -10.19 -7.32 -12.77
C LEU A 67 -8.76 -6.92 -12.40
N GLN A 68 -7.74 -7.38 -13.14
CA GLN A 68 -6.35 -7.05 -12.86
C GLN A 68 -6.11 -5.53 -12.83
N GLU A 69 -6.66 -4.77 -13.78
CA GLU A 69 -6.53 -3.30 -13.79
C GLU A 69 -7.17 -2.67 -12.53
N LEU A 70 -8.38 -3.11 -12.18
CA LEU A 70 -9.07 -2.66 -10.97
C LEU A 70 -8.24 -2.91 -9.71
N ARG A 71 -7.66 -4.12 -9.60
CA ARG A 71 -6.79 -4.53 -8.49
C ARG A 71 -5.52 -3.69 -8.41
N GLN A 72 -4.88 -3.41 -9.54
CA GLN A 72 -3.70 -2.55 -9.60
C GLN A 72 -4.03 -1.10 -9.17
N GLU A 73 -5.17 -0.56 -9.61
CA GLU A 73 -5.61 0.76 -9.16
C GLU A 73 -5.95 0.76 -7.66
N GLY A 74 -6.54 -0.32 -7.14
CA GLY A 74 -6.74 -0.50 -5.69
C GLY A 74 -5.43 -0.50 -4.91
N ALA A 75 -4.39 -1.18 -5.41
CA ALA A 75 -3.05 -1.16 -4.79
C ALA A 75 -2.42 0.24 -4.85
N CYS A 76 -2.63 0.97 -5.95
CA CYS A 76 -2.22 2.36 -6.10
C CYS A 76 -2.90 3.26 -5.04
N CYS A 77 -4.22 3.13 -4.86
CA CYS A 77 -4.98 3.83 -3.82
C CYS A 77 -4.40 3.58 -2.43
N LEU A 78 -4.08 2.33 -2.10
CA LEU A 78 -3.51 1.97 -0.80
C LEU A 78 -2.14 2.62 -0.56
N GLY A 79 -1.27 2.61 -1.56
CA GLY A 79 0.03 3.28 -1.47
C GLY A 79 -0.09 4.80 -1.32
N LEU A 80 -0.99 5.42 -2.08
CA LEU A 80 -1.28 6.86 -1.97
C LEU A 80 -1.91 7.22 -0.63
N LEU A 81 -2.81 6.38 -0.11
CA LEU A 81 -3.42 6.58 1.21
C LEU A 81 -2.35 6.60 2.30
N CYS A 82 -1.42 5.65 2.26
CA CYS A 82 -0.29 5.60 3.19
C CYS A 82 0.58 6.87 3.11
N ALA A 83 0.88 7.34 1.90
CA ALA A 83 1.64 8.58 1.71
C ALA A 83 0.88 9.83 2.19
N SER A 84 -0.41 9.96 1.84
CA SER A 84 -1.28 11.07 2.25
C SER A 84 -1.44 11.15 3.78
N LEU A 85 -1.47 10.00 4.45
CA LEU A 85 -1.62 9.86 5.90
C LEU A 85 -0.30 9.47 6.57
N SER A 86 0.78 10.22 6.31
CA SER A 86 2.13 9.88 6.81
C SER A 86 2.21 9.66 8.34
N TYR A 87 1.36 10.31 9.14
CA TYR A 87 1.27 10.08 10.59
C TYR A 87 0.69 8.71 10.96
N GLU A 88 -0.16 8.14 10.11
CA GLU A 88 -0.76 6.80 10.26
C GLU A 88 0.06 5.72 9.52
N ALA A 89 1.19 6.09 8.91
CA ALA A 89 1.95 5.19 8.04
C ALA A 89 2.36 3.89 8.74
N GLU A 90 2.72 3.94 10.02
CA GLU A 90 3.05 2.74 10.79
C GLU A 90 1.87 1.77 10.88
N LYS A 91 0.67 2.27 11.21
CA LYS A 91 -0.56 1.46 11.26
C LYS A 91 -0.84 0.84 9.89
N ILE A 92 -0.71 1.63 8.82
CA ILE A 92 -1.01 1.18 7.45
C ILE A 92 0.03 0.15 6.97
N PHE A 93 1.33 0.38 7.18
CA PHE A 93 2.37 -0.59 6.80
C PHE A 93 2.24 -1.90 7.58
N LYS A 94 2.00 -1.85 8.90
CA LYS A 94 1.73 -3.05 9.72
C LYS A 94 0.53 -3.83 9.15
N TRP A 95 -0.53 -3.13 8.78
CA TRP A 95 -1.70 -3.75 8.16
C TRP A 95 -1.37 -4.37 6.80
N ILE A 96 -0.63 -3.67 5.93
CA ILE A 96 -0.20 -4.18 4.62
C ILE A 96 0.62 -5.47 4.77
N PHE A 97 1.64 -5.45 5.63
CA PHE A 97 2.52 -6.62 5.80
C PHE A 97 1.81 -7.77 6.50
N SER A 98 0.88 -7.50 7.42
CA SER A 98 0.00 -8.54 7.99
C SER A 98 -0.86 -9.21 6.92
N LYS A 99 -1.50 -8.43 6.03
CA LYS A 99 -2.33 -8.96 4.94
C LYS A 99 -1.51 -9.70 3.89
N PHE A 100 -0.31 -9.22 3.58
CA PHE A 100 0.67 -9.92 2.75
C PHE A 100 0.96 -11.32 3.32
N SER A 101 1.37 -11.40 4.59
CA SER A 101 1.77 -12.66 5.23
C SER A 101 0.60 -13.63 5.38
N SER A 102 -0.62 -13.14 5.59
CA SER A 102 -1.82 -14.01 5.68
C SER A 102 -2.33 -14.52 4.33
N SER A 103 -1.88 -13.93 3.22
CA SER A 103 -2.39 -14.32 1.89
C SER A 103 -1.73 -15.59 1.40
N THR A 104 -2.51 -16.49 0.82
CA THR A 104 -2.02 -17.70 0.14
C THR A 104 -1.86 -17.50 -1.37
N LYS A 105 -2.28 -16.36 -1.91
CA LYS A 105 -2.27 -16.06 -3.36
C LYS A 105 -1.13 -15.10 -3.70
N ASP A 106 -0.16 -15.56 -4.48
CA ASP A 106 1.01 -14.73 -4.83
C ASP A 106 0.64 -13.46 -5.62
N GLU A 107 -0.39 -13.52 -6.46
CA GLU A 107 -0.91 -12.33 -7.15
C GLU A 107 -1.44 -11.26 -6.18
N VAL A 108 -2.03 -11.66 -5.05
CA VAL A 108 -2.50 -10.74 -4.00
C VAL A 108 -1.32 -10.21 -3.20
N LYS A 109 -0.36 -11.07 -2.84
CA LYS A 109 0.91 -10.67 -2.20
C LYS A 109 1.65 -9.62 -3.04
N LEU A 110 1.70 -9.81 -4.36
CA LEU A 110 2.34 -8.89 -5.28
C LEU A 110 1.66 -7.51 -5.26
N LEU A 111 0.33 -7.46 -5.17
CA LEU A 111 -0.42 -6.20 -5.05
C LEU A 111 -0.08 -5.44 -3.76
N TYR A 112 0.10 -6.14 -2.63
CA TYR A 112 0.56 -5.50 -1.39
C TYR A 112 1.97 -4.92 -1.51
N LEU A 113 2.89 -5.62 -2.16
CA LEU A 113 4.23 -5.07 -2.47
C LEU A 113 4.15 -3.90 -3.45
N CYS A 114 3.23 -3.92 -4.42
CA CYS A 114 2.95 -2.76 -5.27
C CYS A 114 2.47 -1.55 -4.47
N ALA A 115 1.57 -1.74 -3.50
CA ALA A 115 1.11 -0.66 -2.63
C ALA A 115 2.25 -0.10 -1.76
N SER A 116 3.07 -0.96 -1.15
CA SER A 116 4.25 -0.54 -0.38
C SER A 116 5.23 0.25 -1.23
N TYR A 117 5.57 -0.25 -2.43
CA TYR A 117 6.41 0.47 -3.38
C TYR A 117 5.83 1.84 -3.71
N LYS A 118 4.52 1.91 -3.99
CA LYS A 118 3.86 3.17 -4.36
C LYS A 118 3.89 4.19 -3.22
N ALA A 119 3.70 3.76 -1.98
CA ALA A 119 3.81 4.63 -0.81
C ALA A 119 5.22 5.22 -0.69
N LEU A 120 6.25 4.37 -0.76
CA LEU A 120 7.66 4.76 -0.70
C LEU A 120 8.04 5.72 -1.83
N GLU A 121 7.61 5.42 -3.06
CA GLU A 121 7.86 6.26 -4.24
C GLU A 121 7.22 7.64 -4.10
N THR A 122 5.98 7.69 -3.58
CA THR A 122 5.22 8.93 -3.47
C THR A 122 5.80 9.88 -2.42
N VAL A 123 6.29 9.35 -1.29
CA VAL A 123 6.98 10.16 -0.29
C VAL A 123 8.36 10.60 -0.77
N GLY A 124 9.07 9.72 -1.48
CA GLY A 124 10.38 10.00 -2.05
C GLY A 124 11.37 10.52 -1.00
N GLU A 125 12.12 11.56 -1.34
CA GLU A 125 13.16 12.15 -0.49
C GLU A 125 12.64 13.10 0.60
N LYS A 126 11.31 13.28 0.71
CA LYS A 126 10.70 14.16 1.74
C LYS A 126 10.89 13.65 3.16
N LYS A 127 11.41 12.43 3.32
CA LYS A 127 11.70 11.79 4.62
C LYS A 127 10.49 11.70 5.57
N ALA A 128 9.25 11.79 5.06
CA ALA A 128 8.03 11.75 5.87
C ALA A 128 7.83 10.42 6.60
N PHE A 129 8.44 9.34 6.12
CA PHE A 129 8.40 8.01 6.74
C PHE A 129 9.63 7.70 7.63
N SER A 130 10.41 8.70 8.07
CA SER A 130 11.66 8.43 8.82
C SER A 130 11.47 7.56 10.05
N SER A 131 10.40 7.78 10.83
CA SER A 131 10.11 7.02 12.05
C SER A 131 9.71 5.57 11.79
N VAL A 132 9.07 5.29 10.66
CA VAL A 132 8.55 3.96 10.31
C VAL A 132 9.51 3.15 9.43
N MET A 133 10.53 3.78 8.85
CA MET A 133 11.36 3.14 7.84
C MET A 133 12.11 1.91 8.35
N GLN A 134 12.52 1.90 9.62
CA GLN A 134 13.12 0.72 10.23
C GLN A 134 12.16 -0.48 10.24
N LEU A 135 10.88 -0.26 10.58
CA LEU A 135 9.85 -1.29 10.52
C LEU A 135 9.63 -1.80 9.09
N VAL A 136 9.56 -0.87 8.13
CA VAL A 136 9.37 -1.22 6.70
C VAL A 136 10.53 -2.07 6.21
N MET A 137 11.75 -1.67 6.53
CA MET A 137 12.96 -2.37 6.13
C MET A 137 13.03 -3.78 6.72
N THR A 138 12.83 -3.94 8.03
CA THR A 138 12.83 -5.25 8.69
C THR A 138 11.73 -6.17 8.12
N SER A 139 10.55 -5.62 7.83
CA SER A 139 9.46 -6.38 7.21
C SER A 139 9.82 -6.83 5.79
N LEU A 140 10.41 -5.94 4.98
CA LEU A 140 10.84 -6.26 3.62
C LEU A 140 11.96 -7.31 3.61
N GLN A 141 12.90 -7.26 4.56
CA GLN A 141 13.93 -8.29 4.71
C GLN A 141 13.30 -9.65 5.04
N SER A 142 12.40 -9.71 6.02
CA SER A 142 11.70 -10.95 6.34
C SER A 142 10.90 -11.48 5.14
N ILE A 143 10.25 -10.61 4.37
CA ILE A 143 9.59 -11.01 3.13
C ILE A 143 10.62 -11.55 2.12
N LEU A 144 11.75 -10.87 1.91
CA LEU A 144 12.80 -11.29 0.99
C LEU A 144 13.32 -12.70 1.30
N GLU A 145 13.43 -13.05 2.57
CA GLU A 145 13.87 -14.36 3.05
C GLU A 145 12.85 -15.49 2.82
N ASN A 146 11.56 -15.15 2.60
CA ASN A 146 10.44 -16.10 2.53
C ASN A 146 9.64 -16.07 1.23
N VAL A 147 10.08 -15.33 0.19
CA VAL A 147 9.37 -15.28 -1.10
C VAL A 147 9.75 -16.44 -2.01
N ASP A 148 8.75 -17.10 -2.58
CA ASP A 148 8.93 -18.31 -3.38
C ASP A 148 8.85 -18.09 -4.90
N THR A 149 8.48 -16.88 -5.35
CA THR A 149 8.33 -16.55 -6.77
C THR A 149 9.25 -15.42 -7.23
N PRO A 150 9.76 -15.48 -8.47
CA PRO A 150 10.62 -14.43 -9.03
C PRO A 150 9.95 -13.04 -9.05
N GLU A 151 8.64 -12.97 -9.27
CA GLU A 151 7.88 -11.73 -9.33
C GLU A 151 7.83 -11.04 -7.95
N LEU A 152 7.55 -11.81 -6.90
CA LEU A 152 7.55 -11.32 -5.51
C LEU A 152 8.94 -10.88 -5.09
N LEU A 153 9.97 -11.69 -5.40
CA LEU A 153 11.37 -11.36 -5.16
C LEU A 153 11.75 -10.04 -5.83
N CYS A 154 11.52 -9.92 -7.14
CA CYS A 154 11.83 -8.73 -7.92
C CYS A 154 11.13 -7.49 -7.35
N LYS A 155 9.86 -7.60 -6.96
CA LYS A 155 9.12 -6.47 -6.40
C LYS A 155 9.60 -6.10 -5.00
N CYS A 156 9.90 -7.07 -4.15
CA CYS A 156 10.44 -6.83 -2.81
C CYS A 156 11.82 -6.14 -2.88
N VAL A 157 12.72 -6.61 -3.75
CA VAL A 157 14.02 -5.98 -4.00
C VAL A 157 13.85 -4.53 -4.48
N LYS A 158 12.89 -4.24 -5.36
CA LYS A 158 12.60 -2.85 -5.79
C LYS A 158 12.21 -1.95 -4.62
N CYS A 159 11.41 -2.45 -3.67
CA CYS A 159 11.09 -1.71 -2.44
C CYS A 159 12.36 -1.45 -1.61
N ILE A 160 13.18 -2.48 -1.39
CA ILE A 160 14.43 -2.38 -0.61
C ILE A 160 15.39 -1.36 -1.25
N LEU A 161 15.60 -1.42 -2.56
CA LEU A 161 16.46 -0.47 -3.28
C LEU A 161 15.97 0.97 -3.13
N LEU A 162 14.66 1.18 -3.15
CA LEU A 162 14.07 2.50 -2.94
C LEU A 162 14.30 3.01 -1.51
N VAL A 163 14.11 2.15 -0.50
CA VAL A 163 14.46 2.47 0.89
C VAL A 163 15.94 2.80 1.02
N SER A 164 16.81 2.02 0.37
CA SER A 164 18.27 2.21 0.39
C SER A 164 18.68 3.57 -0.15
N ARG A 165 18.02 4.01 -1.23
CA ARG A 165 18.28 5.31 -1.84
C ARG A 165 17.81 6.47 -0.95
N CYS A 166 16.61 6.38 -0.38
CA CYS A 166 16.03 7.48 0.40
C CYS A 166 16.50 7.51 1.87
N TYR A 167 16.89 6.35 2.42
CA TYR A 167 17.25 6.12 3.82
C TYR A 167 18.47 5.20 3.98
N PRO A 168 19.65 5.62 3.49
CA PRO A 168 20.83 4.75 3.43
C PRO A 168 21.30 4.23 4.79
N HIS A 169 21.10 5.01 5.86
CA HIS A 169 21.43 4.59 7.23
C HIS A 169 20.60 3.38 7.68
N ILE A 170 19.30 3.34 7.36
CA ILE A 170 18.42 2.21 7.66
C ILE A 170 18.88 0.96 6.91
N PHE A 171 19.21 1.09 5.62
CA PHE A 171 19.72 -0.03 4.84
C PHE A 171 20.96 -0.64 5.46
N SER A 172 21.92 0.20 5.84
CA SER A 172 23.19 -0.24 6.41
C SER A 172 23.03 -1.03 7.71
N THR A 173 22.07 -0.66 8.58
CA THR A 173 21.81 -1.37 9.84
C THR A 173 21.28 -2.78 9.61
N ASN A 174 20.47 -2.99 8.57
CA ASN A 174 19.79 -4.27 8.35
C ASN A 174 20.62 -5.25 7.48
N PHE A 175 21.48 -4.76 6.58
CA PHE A 175 22.27 -5.61 5.67
C PHE A 175 23.78 -5.69 5.96
N ARG A 176 24.32 -5.00 6.98
CA ARG A 176 25.76 -5.09 7.33
C ARG A 176 26.19 -6.39 8.02
N VAL A 177 25.26 -7.20 8.53
CA VAL A 177 25.61 -8.41 9.33
C VAL A 177 26.15 -9.55 8.47
N SER A 178 26.04 -9.51 7.13
CA SER A 178 26.54 -10.57 6.25
C SER A 178 28.01 -10.42 5.81
N ALA A 179 28.67 -9.30 6.09
CA ALA A 179 30.03 -9.02 5.58
C ALA A 179 31.15 -9.02 6.64
N CYS A 180 30.83 -9.15 7.94
CA CYS A 180 31.83 -9.21 9.01
C CYS A 180 32.11 -10.62 9.55
N CYS A 181 31.63 -11.67 8.87
CA CYS A 181 32.00 -13.06 9.12
C CYS A 181 32.58 -13.66 7.84
N SER A 182 33.81 -13.30 7.49
CA SER A 182 34.68 -14.02 6.54
C SER A 182 36.13 -13.71 6.89
#